data_AF-A0A539E6C1-F1
#
_entry.id   AF-A0A539E6C1-F1
#
_cell.length_a   1.000
_cell.length_b   1.000
_cell.length_c   1.000
_cell.angle_alpha   90.00
_cell.angle_beta   90.00
_cell.angle_gamma   90.00
#
_symmetry.space_group_name_H-M   'P 1'
#
loop_
_entity.id
_entity.type
_entity.pdbx_description
1 polymer ?
#
loop_
_entity_poly.entity_id
_entity_poly.type
_entity_poly.pdbx_seq_one_letter_code
_entity_poly.pdbx_strand_id
1 'polypeptide(L)' 'MNEFVTLVLDAATDPTNASSESQRIRERLELAGLLAGAAAHRASRPSRAAVTRATRRAATGVQLSDLVSEGR' A
#
# COMPACT_ATOMS: atom_id res chain seq x y z
N MET A 1 12.67 20.08 -0.47
CA MET A 1 12.55 18.61 -0.64
C MET A 1 12.28 18.05 0.74
N ASN A 2 11.17 17.33 0.92
CA ASN A 2 10.51 17.16 2.21
C ASN A 2 11.12 15.97 2.98
N GLU A 3 11.97 16.25 3.97
CA GLU A 3 12.71 15.28 4.81
C GLU A 3 11.82 14.16 5.37
N PHE A 4 10.57 14.51 5.67
CA PHE A 4 9.54 13.58 6.10
C PHE A 4 9.24 12.47 5.08
N VAL A 5 9.20 12.78 3.79
CA VAL A 5 8.92 11.79 2.73
C VAL A 5 10.05 10.77 2.64
N THR A 6 11.29 11.23 2.79
CA THR A 6 12.48 10.36 2.80
C THR A 6 12.48 9.44 4.01
N LEU A 7 12.19 9.96 5.21
CA LEU A 7 12.13 9.15 6.44
C LEU A 7 11.02 8.09 6.42
N VAL A 8 9.87 8.40 5.82
CA VAL A 8 8.77 7.43 5.68
C VAL A 8 9.12 6.32 4.69
N LEU A 9 9.76 6.65 3.57
CA LEU A 9 10.21 5.67 2.58
C LEU A 9 11.35 4.79 3.11
N ASP A 10 12.26 5.38 3.89
CA ASP A 10 13.37 4.67 4.52
C ASP A 10 12.86 3.68 5.59
N ALA A 11 11.94 4.11 6.47
CA ALA A 11 11.30 3.23 7.45
C ALA A 11 10.42 2.13 6.82
N ALA A 12 9.91 2.33 5.60
CA ALA A 12 9.19 1.30 4.85
C ALA A 12 10.13 0.25 4.23
N THR A 13 11.41 0.58 4.08
CA THR A 13 12.44 -0.29 3.48
C THR A 13 13.29 -0.98 4.54
N ASP A 14 13.52 -0.32 5.69
CA ASP A 14 14.20 -0.90 6.87
C ASP A 14 13.37 -0.69 8.16
N PRO A 15 12.73 -1.76 8.69
CA PRO A 15 11.91 -1.68 9.89
C PRO A 15 12.70 -1.40 11.18
N THR A 16 14.03 -1.47 11.17
CA THR A 16 14.86 -1.15 12.36
C THR A 16 15.06 0.36 12.55
N ASN A 17 14.89 1.18 11.50
CA ASN A 17 14.90 2.66 11.58
C ASN A 17 13.59 3.24 12.13
N ALA A 18 12.59 2.40 12.41
CA ALA A 18 11.21 2.82 12.59
C ALA A 18 10.80 3.21 14.03
N SER A 19 11.69 3.29 15.01
CA SER A 19 11.25 3.09 16.40
C SER A 19 11.50 4.21 17.41
N SER A 20 11.86 5.44 17.03
CA SER A 20 11.83 6.55 18.00
C SER A 20 11.26 7.86 17.48
N GLU A 21 11.80 8.41 16.41
CA GLU A 21 11.36 9.70 15.90
C GLU A 21 10.01 9.61 15.19
N SER A 22 9.86 8.62 14.31
CA SER A 22 8.60 8.31 13.63
C SER A 22 7.48 7.98 14.62
N GLN A 23 7.81 7.34 15.76
CA GLN A 23 6.86 7.06 16.83
C GLN A 23 6.41 8.35 17.54
N ARG A 24 7.35 9.23 17.92
CA ARG A 24 7.03 10.53 18.52
C ARG A 24 6.21 11.43 17.59
N ILE A 25 6.52 11.43 16.29
CA ILE A 25 5.75 12.18 15.29
C ILE A 25 4.33 11.63 15.21
N ARG A 26 4.16 10.29 15.18
CA ARG A 26 2.85 9.65 15.19
C ARG A 26 2.03 10.03 16.43
N GLU A 27 2.63 9.99 17.62
CA GLU A 27 1.99 10.40 18.88
C GLU A 27 1.54 11.87 18.85
N ARG A 28 2.38 12.78 18.33
CA ARG A 28 2.03 14.20 18.20
C ARG A 28 0.88 14.42 17.22
N LEU A 29 0.85 13.70 16.12
CA LEU A 29 -0.21 13.78 15.11
C LEU A 29 -1.53 13.17 15.63
N GLU A 30 -1.45 12.12 16.43
CA GLU A 30 -2.59 11.53 17.12
C GLU A 30 -3.19 12.50 18.16
N LEU A 31 -2.35 13.13 18.99
CA LEU A 31 -2.78 14.19 19.92
C LEU A 31 -3.42 15.39 19.21
N ALA A 32 -2.97 15.72 18.00
CA ALA A 32 -3.54 16.79 17.18
C ALA A 32 -4.82 16.38 16.42
N GLY A 33 -5.26 15.11 16.53
CA GLY A 33 -6.41 14.59 15.78
C GLY A 33 -6.18 14.52 14.26
N LEU A 34 -4.93 14.61 13.81
CA LEU A 34 -4.52 14.60 12.40
C LEU A 34 -4.22 13.20 11.89
N LEU A 35 -4.12 12.21 12.78
CA LEU A 35 -4.12 10.83 12.37
C LEU A 35 -5.57 10.41 12.09
N ALA A 36 -5.84 10.04 10.83
CA ALA A 36 -6.98 9.17 10.58
C ALA A 36 -6.74 7.90 11.42
N GLY A 37 -7.61 7.65 12.40
CA GLY A 37 -7.58 6.38 13.10
C GLY A 37 -7.59 5.29 12.04
N ALA A 38 -6.74 4.27 12.21
CA ALA A 38 -6.91 3.03 11.47
C ALA A 38 -8.24 2.45 11.94
N ALA A 39 -9.36 3.02 11.49
CA ALA A 39 -10.67 2.41 11.55
C ALA A 39 -10.38 1.04 10.99
N ALA A 40 -10.49 0.02 11.84
CA ALA A 40 -10.18 -1.34 11.48
C ALA A 40 -11.05 -1.63 10.26
N HIS A 41 -10.48 -1.40 9.07
CA HIS A 41 -11.04 -1.81 7.82
C HIS A 41 -10.80 -3.30 7.89
N ARG A 42 -11.66 -3.98 8.64
CA ARG A 42 -11.90 -5.41 8.53
C ARG A 42 -12.56 -5.60 7.17
N ALA A 43 -11.84 -5.23 6.12
CA ALA A 43 -12.16 -5.64 4.78
C ALA A 43 -12.08 -7.16 4.86
N SER A 44 -13.24 -7.79 4.88
CA SER A 44 -13.32 -9.24 4.89
C SER A 44 -12.58 -9.74 3.66
N ARG A 45 -11.71 -10.74 3.85
CA ARG A 45 -10.97 -11.34 2.74
C ARG A 45 -11.98 -11.75 1.66
N PRO A 46 -11.80 -11.34 0.39
CA PRO A 46 -12.69 -11.77 -0.68
C PRO A 46 -12.78 -13.30 -0.73
N SER A 47 -13.99 -13.83 -0.96
CA SER A 47 -14.17 -15.26 -1.11
C SER A 47 -13.37 -15.79 -2.29
N ARG A 48 -12.94 -17.06 -2.22
CA ARG A 48 -12.20 -17.70 -3.33
C ARG A 48 -12.96 -17.61 -4.64
N ALA A 49 -14.28 -17.74 -4.61
CA ALA A 49 -15.15 -17.59 -5.78
C ALA A 49 -15.11 -16.17 -6.38
N ALA A 50 -15.09 -15.13 -5.53
CA ALA A 50 -14.97 -13.75 -6.00
C ALA A 50 -13.63 -13.51 -6.70
N VAL A 51 -12.54 -14.04 -6.14
CA VAL A 51 -11.20 -13.99 -6.74
C VAL A 51 -11.18 -14.72 -8.08
N THR A 52 -11.63 -15.98 -8.13
CA THR A 52 -11.65 -16.76 -9.38
C THR A 52 -12.48 -16.11 -10.48
N ARG A 53 -13.61 -15.48 -10.13
CA ARG A 53 -14.41 -14.71 -11.10
C ARG A 53 -13.65 -13.49 -11.62
N ALA A 54 -13.00 -12.73 -10.75
CA ALA A 54 -12.21 -11.57 -11.15
C ALA A 54 -11.03 -11.98 -12.05
N THR A 55 -10.30 -13.04 -11.69
CA THR A 55 -9.20 -13.57 -12.50
C THR A 55 -9.67 -13.96 -13.91
N ARG A 56 -10.80 -14.67 -14.04
CA ARG A 56 -11.34 -15.03 -15.35
C ARG A 56 -11.69 -13.80 -16.20
N ARG A 57 -12.21 -12.74 -15.60
CA ARG A 57 -12.51 -11.48 -16.32
C ARG A 57 -11.25 -10.73 -16.71
N ALA A 58 -10.22 -10.74 -15.87
CA ALA A 58 -8.94 -10.10 -16.18
C ALA A 58 -8.18 -10.84 -17.29
N ALA A 59 -8.35 -12.15 -17.39
CA ALA A 59 -7.65 -13.00 -18.38
C ALA A 59 -8.19 -12.88 -19.82
N THR A 60 -9.16 -12.00 -20.10
CA THR A 60 -9.72 -11.81 -21.46
C THR A 60 -9.06 -10.67 -22.26
N GLY A 61 -7.96 -10.09 -21.74
CA GLY A 61 -7.21 -9.02 -22.41
C GLY A 61 -6.18 -9.53 -23.42
N VAL A 62 -5.49 -8.58 -24.07
CA VAL A 62 -4.33 -8.86 -24.93
C VAL A 62 -3.19 -9.40 -24.06
N GLN A 63 -2.48 -10.44 -24.51
CA GLN A 63 -1.34 -10.93 -23.75
C GLN A 63 -0.26 -9.86 -23.70
N LEU A 64 0.39 -9.74 -22.54
CA LEU A 64 1.52 -8.83 -22.38
C LEU A 64 2.63 -9.11 -23.39
N SER A 65 2.86 -10.38 -23.75
CA SER A 65 3.82 -10.77 -24.79
C SER A 65 3.52 -10.16 -26.14
N ASP A 66 2.23 -10.03 -26.49
CA ASP A 66 1.81 -9.45 -27.76
C ASP A 66 2.07 -7.94 -27.75
N LEU A 67 1.78 -7.26 -26.63
CA LEU A 67 2.08 -5.84 -26.45
C LEU A 67 3.58 -5.53 -26.56
N VAL A 68 4.41 -6.34 -25.89
CA VAL A 68 5.87 -6.23 -25.93
C VAL A 68 6.41 -6.49 -27.34
N SER A 69 5.85 -7.47 -28.05
CA SER A 69 6.23 -7.78 -29.44
C SER A 69 5.83 -6.66 -30.41
N GLU A 70 4.71 -5.97 -30.13
CA GLU A 70 4.25 -4.79 -30.87
C GLU A 70 4.97 -3.48 -30.46
N GLY A 71 5.89 -3.53 -29.49
CA GLY A 71 6.65 -2.36 -29.01
C GLY A 71 5.81 -1.34 -28.25
N ARG A 72 4.74 -1.77 -27.59
CA ARG A 72 3.81 -0.93 -26.80
C ARG A 72 3.85 -1.25 -25.32
#